data_AF-A0A7S1CUI0-F1
#
_entry.id   AF-A0A7S1CUI0-F1
#
_cell.length_a   1.000
_cell.length_b   1.000
_cell.length_c   1.000
_cell.angle_alpha   90.00
_cell.angle_beta   90.00
_cell.angle_gamma   90.00
#
_symmetry.space_group_name_H-M   'P 1'
#
loop_
_entity.id
_entity.type
_entity.pdbx_description
1 polymer ?
#
loop_
_entity_poly.entity_id
_entity_poly.type
_entity_poly.pdbx_seq_one_letter_code
_entity_poly.pdbx_strand_id
1 'polypeptide(L)'
;ENGEKKEGLPRWIYNELKSVAELSYKYADEGDVTDTVEVVAEAMAPWYNIPTDRLLDGDTLLFGEVVDNDCVSRLLFNYFTPTNMRVDFMSSLFGREADFKDGTGLSPNSEEKKAEDTDEMTVEKDCAVAVFDIEKAGAPTIEPRFETKFWVETISSSIMKQWE
;
A
#
# COMPACT_ATOMS: atom_id res chain seq x y z
N GLU A 1 -7.82 -0.58 28.24
CA GLU A 1 -8.70 0.62 28.14
C GLU A 1 -8.75 1.02 26.68
N ASN A 2 -9.85 0.70 26.00
CA ASN A 2 -10.05 1.12 24.61
C ASN A 2 -10.42 2.60 24.64
N GLY A 3 -9.44 3.48 24.42
CA GLY A 3 -9.71 4.89 24.24
C GLY A 3 -10.74 5.06 23.13
N GLU A 4 -11.84 5.75 23.43
CA GLU A 4 -12.86 6.08 22.43
C GLU A 4 -12.16 6.70 21.21
N LYS A 5 -12.28 6.03 20.06
CA LYS A 5 -11.67 6.51 18.82
C LYS A 5 -12.30 7.87 18.50
N LYS A 6 -11.51 8.93 18.61
CA LYS A 6 -11.97 10.27 18.22
C LYS A 6 -12.23 10.27 16.72
N GLU A 7 -13.47 10.53 16.35
CA GLU A 7 -13.88 10.53 14.96
C GLU A 7 -13.36 11.77 14.22
N GLY A 8 -12.90 11.57 12.98
CA GLY A 8 -12.46 12.63 12.08
C GLY A 8 -10.98 13.01 12.18
N LEU A 9 -10.55 13.87 11.26
CA LEU A 9 -9.20 14.42 11.23
C LEU A 9 -9.16 15.72 12.06
N PRO A 10 -8.27 15.83 13.07
CA PRO A 10 -8.08 17.06 13.80
C PRO A 10 -7.77 18.23 12.88
N ARG A 11 -8.43 19.37 13.11
CA ARG A 11 -8.31 20.58 12.27
C ARG A 11 -6.86 21.05 12.10
N TRP A 12 -6.04 20.94 13.15
CA TRP A 12 -4.65 21.38 13.10
C TRP A 12 -3.82 20.56 12.10
N ILE A 13 -4.07 19.25 11.95
CA ILE A 13 -3.39 18.39 10.99
C ILE A 13 -3.74 18.81 9.57
N TYR A 14 -5.03 19.06 9.30
CA TYR A 14 -5.45 19.53 7.98
C TYR A 14 -4.84 20.89 7.62
N ASN A 15 -4.81 21.83 8.57
CA ASN A 15 -4.20 23.13 8.35
C ASN A 15 -2.68 23.03 8.09
N GLU A 16 -2.01 22.09 8.76
CA GLU A 16 -0.60 21.80 8.52
C GLU A 16 -0.38 21.22 7.12
N LEU A 17 -1.14 20.20 6.73
CA LEU A 17 -1.10 19.62 5.37
C LEU A 17 -1.35 20.68 4.30
N LYS A 18 -2.34 21.55 4.51
CA LYS A 18 -2.63 22.67 3.62
C LYS A 18 -1.45 23.63 3.51
N SER A 19 -0.82 23.98 4.63
CA SER A 19 0.37 24.85 4.65
C SER A 19 1.54 24.23 3.91
N VAL A 20 1.76 22.92 4.07
CA VAL A 20 2.80 22.17 3.34
C VAL A 20 2.52 22.16 1.83
N ALA A 21 1.28 21.92 1.42
CA ALA A 21 0.88 21.94 0.01
C ALA A 21 1.08 23.34 -0.61
N GLU A 22 0.66 24.39 0.08
CA GLU A 22 0.84 25.79 -0.37
C GLU A 22 2.32 26.16 -0.52
N LEU A 23 3.16 25.77 0.44
CA LEU A 23 4.60 26.02 0.37
C LEU A 23 5.26 25.24 -0.77
N SER A 24 4.89 23.97 -0.93
CA SER A 24 5.43 23.11 -1.98
C SER A 24 5.07 23.63 -3.37
N TYR A 25 3.82 24.08 -3.55
CA TYR A 25 3.39 24.67 -4.81
C TYR A 25 4.07 26.02 -5.10
N LYS A 26 4.17 26.89 -4.10
CA LYS A 26 4.73 28.24 -4.27
C LYS A 26 6.22 28.23 -4.60
N TYR A 27 6.96 27.26 -4.05
CA TYR A 27 8.40 27.12 -4.24
C TYR A 27 8.75 25.85 -5.01
N ALA A 28 7.84 25.39 -5.88
CA ALA A 28 8.12 24.28 -6.77
C ALA A 28 9.27 24.66 -7.72
N ASP A 29 10.25 23.76 -7.84
CA ASP A 29 11.31 23.91 -8.83
C ASP A 29 10.73 23.74 -10.24
N GLU A 30 11.30 24.46 -11.20
CA GLU A 30 10.93 24.30 -12.61
C GLU A 30 11.34 22.90 -13.09
N GLY A 31 10.35 22.07 -13.41
CA GLY A 31 10.54 20.72 -13.93
C GLY A 31 10.80 20.68 -15.43
N ASP A 32 10.98 19.48 -15.98
CA ASP A 32 11.05 19.29 -17.42
C ASP A 32 9.71 19.66 -18.08
N VAL A 33 9.78 20.26 -19.26
CA VAL A 33 8.59 20.70 -20.01
C VAL A 33 7.73 19.51 -20.43
N THR A 34 8.35 18.37 -20.75
CA THR A 34 7.66 17.16 -21.17
C THR A 34 6.81 16.62 -20.04
N ASP A 35 7.40 16.50 -18.85
CA ASP A 35 6.71 16.03 -17.63
C ASP A 35 5.55 16.97 -17.26
N THR A 36 5.79 18.28 -17.38
CA THR A 36 4.76 19.30 -17.08
C THR A 36 3.56 19.17 -18.02
N VAL A 37 3.80 18.98 -19.32
CA VAL A 37 2.71 18.81 -20.31
C VAL A 37 1.95 17.51 -20.09
N GLU A 38 2.63 16.43 -19.71
CA GLU A 38 2.00 15.15 -19.38
C GLU A 38 1.05 15.29 -18.18
N VAL A 39 1.52 15.88 -17.07
CA VAL A 39 0.70 16.11 -15.87
C VAL A 39 -0.51 16.99 -16.19
N VAL A 40 -0.32 18.08 -16.94
CA VAL A 40 -1.43 18.96 -17.33
C VAL A 40 -2.43 18.23 -18.23
N ALA A 41 -1.97 17.42 -19.19
CA ALA A 41 -2.84 16.65 -20.05
C ALA A 41 -3.65 15.60 -19.28
N GLU A 42 -3.04 14.96 -18.27
CA GLU A 42 -3.73 14.03 -17.37
C GLU A 42 -4.77 14.76 -16.50
N ALA A 43 -4.45 15.92 -15.95
CA ALA A 43 -5.38 16.74 -15.16
C ALA A 43 -6.60 17.23 -15.99
N MET A 44 -6.46 17.36 -17.31
CA MET A 44 -7.57 17.66 -18.23
C MET A 44 -8.49 16.46 -18.49
N ALA A 45 -8.16 15.26 -18.00
CA ALA A 45 -8.95 14.08 -18.29
C ALA A 45 -10.35 14.15 -17.62
N PRO A 46 -11.41 13.65 -18.29
CA PRO A 46 -12.79 13.83 -17.84
C PRO A 46 -13.10 13.23 -16.45
N TRP A 47 -12.33 12.25 -15.99
CA TRP A 47 -12.55 11.58 -14.71
C TRP A 47 -12.01 12.35 -13.51
N TYR A 48 -11.08 13.29 -13.70
CA TYR A 48 -10.58 14.14 -12.61
C TYR A 48 -11.55 15.26 -12.26
N ASN A 49 -12.38 15.69 -13.21
CA ASN A 49 -13.42 16.73 -13.03
C ASN A 49 -12.87 18.02 -12.39
N ILE A 50 -11.63 18.40 -12.73
CA ILE A 50 -10.97 19.62 -12.24
C ILE A 50 -11.49 20.82 -13.06
N PRO A 51 -11.95 21.91 -12.41
CA PRO A 51 -12.32 23.15 -13.10
C PRO A 51 -11.17 23.72 -13.93
N THR A 52 -11.43 24.28 -15.11
CA THR A 52 -10.38 24.82 -16.01
C THR A 52 -9.54 25.92 -15.34
N ASP A 53 -10.15 26.72 -14.46
CA ASP A 53 -9.47 27.76 -13.67
C ASP A 53 -8.54 27.20 -12.59
N ARG A 54 -8.65 25.90 -12.32
CA ARG A 54 -7.86 25.15 -11.33
C ARG A 54 -6.96 24.09 -11.94
N LEU A 55 -6.70 24.17 -13.25
CA LEU A 55 -5.93 23.12 -13.93
C LEU A 55 -4.51 22.96 -13.39
N LEU A 56 -3.90 24.04 -12.90
CA LEU A 56 -2.50 24.04 -12.42
C LEU A 56 -2.37 23.75 -10.93
N ASP A 57 -3.40 24.04 -10.13
CA ASP A 57 -3.34 23.98 -8.66
C ASP A 57 -4.37 23.01 -8.06
N GLY A 58 -5.29 22.49 -8.88
CA GLY A 58 -6.46 21.73 -8.47
C GLY A 58 -6.18 20.34 -7.90
N ASP A 59 -5.10 19.72 -8.36
CA ASP A 59 -4.61 18.41 -7.90
C ASP A 59 -3.68 18.52 -6.68
N THR A 60 -3.09 19.70 -6.46
CA THR A 60 -2.03 19.92 -5.50
C THR A 60 -2.52 20.61 -4.23
N LEU A 61 -3.42 21.60 -4.35
CA LEU A 61 -3.84 22.44 -3.22
C LEU A 61 -5.11 21.95 -2.53
N LEU A 62 -5.19 22.23 -1.23
CA LEU A 62 -6.36 21.96 -0.39
C LEU A 62 -7.19 23.24 -0.18
N PHE A 63 -8.27 23.40 -0.96
CA PHE A 63 -9.03 24.66 -1.00
C PHE A 63 -10.02 24.85 0.17
N GLY A 64 -10.43 23.79 0.87
CA GLY A 64 -11.39 23.89 1.97
C GLY A 64 -10.83 24.62 3.20
N GLU A 65 -11.67 25.40 3.89
CA GLU A 65 -11.35 25.97 5.22
C GLU A 65 -11.60 24.98 6.37
N VAL A 66 -12.43 23.97 6.10
CA VAL A 66 -12.88 22.96 7.07
C VAL A 66 -12.70 21.59 6.44
N VAL A 67 -12.21 20.65 7.25
CA VAL A 67 -12.15 19.23 6.90
C VAL A 67 -13.56 18.68 6.77
N ASP A 68 -13.84 17.95 5.70
CA ASP A 68 -15.00 17.06 5.64
C ASP A 68 -14.77 15.84 6.54
N ASN A 69 -15.03 16.02 7.84
CA ASN A 69 -14.89 14.96 8.84
C ASN A 69 -15.89 13.82 8.64
N ASP A 70 -17.01 14.05 7.97
CA ASP A 70 -17.99 13.01 7.66
C ASP A 70 -17.43 12.07 6.58
N CYS A 71 -16.75 12.62 5.56
CA CYS A 71 -16.02 11.82 4.58
C CYS A 71 -14.87 11.03 5.24
N VAL A 72 -14.04 11.70 6.04
CA VAL A 72 -12.91 11.04 6.73
C VAL A 72 -13.41 9.94 7.67
N SER A 73 -14.45 10.20 8.46
CA SER A 73 -15.04 9.21 9.36
C SER A 73 -15.57 8.00 8.57
N ARG A 74 -16.33 8.23 7.49
CA ARG A 74 -16.79 7.14 6.63
C ARG A 74 -15.63 6.32 6.06
N LEU A 75 -14.56 6.94 5.59
CA LEU A 75 -13.37 6.23 5.09
C LEU A 75 -12.72 5.37 6.18
N LEU A 76 -12.43 5.96 7.34
CA LEU A 76 -11.71 5.28 8.42
C LEU A 76 -12.53 4.17 9.07
N PHE A 77 -13.84 4.36 9.26
CA PHE A 77 -14.66 3.44 10.06
C PHE A 77 -15.51 2.49 9.23
N ASN A 78 -15.90 2.86 7.99
CA ASN A 78 -16.72 1.98 7.16
C ASN A 78 -15.92 1.20 6.12
N TYR A 79 -14.80 1.76 5.63
CA TYR A 79 -14.03 1.15 4.53
C TYR A 79 -12.69 0.58 4.96
N PHE A 80 -11.98 1.19 5.91
CA PHE A 80 -10.70 0.68 6.42
C PHE A 80 -10.89 -0.31 7.56
N THR A 81 -11.67 -1.35 7.30
CA THR A 81 -11.88 -2.46 8.22
C THR A 81 -10.99 -3.64 7.83
N PRO A 82 -10.57 -4.48 8.79
CA PRO A 82 -9.87 -5.73 8.48
C PRO A 82 -10.66 -6.62 7.50
N THR A 83 -11.98 -6.58 7.57
CA THR A 83 -12.88 -7.34 6.69
C THR A 83 -12.85 -6.90 5.24
N ASN A 84 -12.45 -5.66 4.96
CA ASN A 84 -12.31 -5.10 3.62
C ASN A 84 -10.84 -4.97 3.18
N MET A 85 -9.91 -5.47 3.99
CA MET A 85 -8.48 -5.39 3.72
C MET A 85 -8.03 -6.50 2.77
N ARG A 86 -7.16 -6.15 1.83
CA ARG A 86 -6.37 -7.11 1.06
C ARG A 86 -4.91 -7.00 1.49
N VAL A 87 -4.30 -8.12 1.87
CA VAL A 87 -2.90 -8.19 2.28
C VAL A 87 -2.15 -9.01 1.25
N ASP A 88 -1.23 -8.36 0.55
CA ASP A 88 -0.33 -9.03 -0.38
C ASP A 88 1.00 -9.28 0.36
N PHE A 89 1.33 -10.56 0.60
CA PHE A 89 2.62 -10.96 1.17
C PHE A 89 3.61 -11.22 0.03
N MET A 90 4.63 -10.37 -0.06
CA MET A 90 5.69 -10.51 -1.05
C MET A 90 7.00 -10.83 -0.33
N SER A 91 7.49 -12.06 -0.49
CA SER A 91 8.84 -12.45 -0.04
C SER A 91 9.40 -13.52 -0.96
N SER A 92 10.72 -13.48 -1.17
CA SER A 92 11.47 -14.51 -1.89
C SER A 92 11.32 -15.89 -1.26
N LEU A 93 11.09 -15.96 0.05
CA LEU A 93 10.96 -17.21 0.82
C LEU A 93 9.69 -18.00 0.51
N PHE A 94 8.65 -17.35 -0.02
CA PHE A 94 7.40 -18.03 -0.41
C PHE A 94 7.49 -18.70 -1.79
N GLY A 95 8.61 -18.50 -2.50
CA GLY A 95 8.93 -19.16 -3.76
C GLY A 95 8.10 -18.67 -4.95
N ARG A 96 8.73 -18.61 -6.12
CA ARG A 96 8.04 -18.54 -7.42
C ARG A 96 7.70 -19.96 -7.87
N GLU A 97 6.68 -20.14 -8.71
CA GLU A 97 6.36 -21.47 -9.27
C GLU A 97 7.59 -22.16 -9.91
N ALA A 98 8.53 -21.38 -10.46
CA ALA A 98 9.79 -21.88 -10.99
C ALA A 98 10.67 -22.56 -9.91
N ASP A 99 10.69 -22.03 -8.69
CA ASP A 99 11.53 -22.51 -7.59
C ASP A 99 11.08 -23.91 -7.10
N PHE A 100 9.82 -24.28 -7.37
CA PHE A 100 9.27 -25.59 -7.02
C PHE A 100 9.42 -26.65 -8.13
N LYS A 101 9.73 -26.24 -9.37
CA LYS A 101 9.88 -27.16 -10.52
C LYS A 101 11.23 -27.88 -10.55
N ASP A 102 12.26 -27.29 -9.95
CA ASP A 102 13.63 -27.80 -10.04
C ASP A 102 13.94 -28.90 -9.01
N GLY A 103 12.98 -29.35 -8.20
CA GLY A 103 13.16 -30.47 -7.26
C GLY A 103 14.14 -30.20 -6.11
N THR A 104 14.84 -29.07 -6.15
CA THR A 104 15.47 -28.44 -5.00
C THR A 104 14.37 -27.75 -4.21
N GLY A 105 13.65 -28.52 -3.39
CA GLY A 105 12.68 -27.95 -2.45
C GLY A 105 13.31 -26.77 -1.71
N LEU A 106 12.48 -25.77 -1.36
CA LEU A 106 12.86 -24.62 -0.53
C LEU A 106 13.62 -25.15 0.70
N SER A 107 14.96 -25.17 0.61
CA SER A 107 15.78 -25.41 1.76
C SER A 107 15.62 -24.14 2.58
N PRO A 108 15.19 -24.21 3.86
CA PRO A 108 15.20 -23.04 4.75
C PRO A 108 16.63 -22.47 4.96
N ASN A 109 17.62 -23.07 4.30
CA ASN A 109 19.03 -22.73 4.30
C ASN A 109 19.56 -22.39 2.89
N SER A 110 18.72 -21.90 1.96
CA SER A 110 19.29 -21.29 0.75
C SER A 110 20.03 -20.03 1.18
N GLU A 111 21.33 -20.18 1.43
CA GLU A 111 22.28 -19.10 1.61
C GLU A 111 22.07 -18.10 0.47
N GLU A 112 21.36 -17.01 0.79
CA GLU A 112 21.52 -15.77 0.05
C GLU A 112 23.02 -15.52 0.01
N LYS A 113 23.60 -15.48 -1.19
CA LYS A 113 24.97 -15.02 -1.36
C LYS A 113 25.04 -13.63 -0.74
N LYS A 114 25.60 -13.56 0.47
CA LYS A 114 25.98 -12.35 1.18
C LYS A 114 26.68 -11.42 0.17
N ALA A 115 26.01 -10.34 -0.20
CA ALA A 115 26.72 -9.09 -0.35
C ALA A 115 27.14 -8.72 1.08
N GLU A 116 28.45 -8.62 1.29
CA GLU A 116 29.08 -8.31 2.58
C GLU A 116 28.50 -7.01 3.18
N ASP A 117 28.45 -7.00 4.51
CA ASP A 117 28.13 -5.89 5.41
C ASP A 117 26.67 -5.45 5.56
N THR A 118 25.89 -6.16 6.39
CA THR A 118 24.99 -5.47 7.33
C THR A 118 24.74 -6.31 8.58
N ASP A 119 24.80 -5.65 9.73
CA ASP A 119 24.72 -6.14 11.11
C ASP A 119 23.48 -7.04 11.35
N GLU A 120 23.71 -8.29 11.76
CA GLU A 120 22.69 -9.33 11.97
C GLU A 120 21.86 -9.01 13.22
N MET A 121 20.69 -8.41 13.04
CA MET A 121 19.66 -8.38 14.07
C MET A 121 19.07 -9.80 14.19
N THR A 122 19.49 -10.55 15.20
CA THR A 122 18.96 -11.89 15.50
C THR A 122 17.46 -11.79 15.80
N VAL A 123 16.63 -12.14 14.83
CA VAL A 123 15.18 -12.33 15.03
C VAL A 123 14.99 -13.59 15.85
N GLU A 124 14.41 -13.44 17.05
CA GLU A 124 14.10 -14.55 17.94
C GLU A 124 13.25 -15.62 17.22
N LYS A 125 13.74 -16.85 17.31
CA LYS A 125 13.33 -18.04 16.56
C LYS A 125 12.05 -18.68 17.11
N ASP A 126 11.10 -17.86 17.58
CA ASP A 126 9.85 -18.32 18.20
C ASP A 126 8.59 -17.97 17.38
N CYS A 127 8.74 -17.32 16.22
CA CYS A 127 7.70 -17.38 15.20
C CYS A 127 7.84 -18.70 14.44
N ALA A 128 6.96 -19.66 14.71
CA ALA A 128 6.70 -20.75 13.79
C ALA A 128 6.21 -20.13 12.48
N VAL A 129 7.15 -19.76 11.60
CA VAL A 129 6.86 -19.24 10.27
C VAL A 129 6.13 -20.37 9.58
N ALA A 130 4.82 -20.21 9.37
CA ALA A 130 4.02 -21.15 8.61
C ALA A 130 4.64 -21.19 7.21
N VAL A 131 5.43 -22.24 6.95
CA VAL A 131 6.00 -22.51 5.64
C VAL A 131 4.82 -22.72 4.70
N PHE A 132 4.78 -21.95 3.61
CA PHE A 132 3.72 -22.04 2.63
C PHE A 132 3.66 -23.46 2.06
N ASP A 133 2.51 -24.12 2.23
CA ASP A 133 2.29 -25.50 1.80
C ASP A 133 1.64 -25.50 0.41
N ILE A 134 2.46 -25.76 -0.61
CA ILE A 134 2.02 -25.78 -2.01
C ILE A 134 1.00 -26.88 -2.30
N GLU A 135 1.07 -28.01 -1.59
CA GLU A 135 0.13 -29.12 -1.76
C GLU A 135 -1.27 -28.73 -1.28
N LYS A 136 -1.33 -27.93 -0.21
CA LYS A 136 -2.57 -27.39 0.34
C LYS A 136 -3.11 -26.19 -0.45
N ALA A 137 -2.23 -25.35 -0.99
CA ALA A 137 -2.60 -24.14 -1.71
C ALA A 137 -3.21 -24.42 -3.09
N GLY A 138 -2.96 -25.60 -3.67
CA GLY A 138 -3.52 -26.01 -4.95
C GLY A 138 -2.85 -25.35 -6.16
N ALA A 139 -3.55 -25.32 -7.29
CA ALA A 139 -2.99 -24.76 -8.52
C ALA A 139 -2.87 -23.22 -8.44
N PRO A 140 -1.78 -22.62 -8.92
CA PRO A 140 -1.64 -21.18 -8.94
C PRO A 140 -2.68 -20.54 -9.85
N THR A 141 -3.22 -19.41 -9.42
CA THR A 141 -4.01 -18.51 -10.27
C THR A 141 -3.07 -17.74 -11.19
N ILE A 142 -3.50 -17.49 -12.43
CA ILE A 142 -2.73 -16.75 -13.44
C ILE A 142 -3.35 -15.37 -13.60
N GLU A 143 -2.55 -14.34 -13.42
CA GLU A 143 -2.97 -12.97 -13.65
C GLU A 143 -3.25 -12.73 -15.15
N PRO A 144 -4.42 -12.20 -15.55
CA PRO A 144 -4.77 -12.08 -16.96
C PRO A 144 -3.84 -11.18 -17.79
N ARG A 145 -3.18 -10.20 -17.18
CA ARG A 145 -2.46 -9.14 -17.90
C ARG A 145 -0.97 -9.40 -18.03
N PHE A 146 -0.36 -10.00 -17.01
CA PHE A 146 1.08 -10.26 -16.95
C PHE A 146 1.42 -11.76 -16.94
N GLU A 147 0.41 -12.62 -16.92
CA GLU A 147 0.56 -14.08 -16.81
C GLU A 147 1.30 -14.53 -15.55
N THR A 148 1.42 -13.64 -14.56
CA THR A 148 2.05 -13.91 -13.28
C THR A 148 1.25 -14.95 -12.51
N LYS A 149 1.93 -15.97 -12.01
CA LYS A 149 1.32 -17.02 -11.18
C LYS A 149 1.38 -16.65 -9.71
N PHE A 150 0.24 -16.74 -9.03
CA PHE A 150 0.11 -16.43 -7.62
C PHE A 150 -0.87 -17.39 -6.93
N TRP A 151 -0.76 -17.52 -5.61
CA TRP A 151 -1.72 -18.25 -4.79
C TRP A 151 -2.52 -17.28 -3.94
N VAL A 152 -3.80 -17.59 -3.74
CA VAL A 152 -4.70 -16.83 -2.88
C VAL A 152 -5.04 -17.72 -1.69
N GLU A 153 -4.63 -17.29 -0.50
CA GLU A 153 -5.04 -17.93 0.75
C GLU A 153 -5.93 -16.99 1.56
N THR A 154 -7.05 -17.51 2.05
CA THR A 154 -7.91 -16.76 2.96
C THR A 154 -7.26 -16.72 4.34
N ILE A 155 -7.08 -15.51 4.89
CA ILE A 155 -6.56 -15.33 6.25
C ILE A 155 -7.45 -16.10 7.23
N SER A 156 -6.82 -16.85 8.14
CA SER A 156 -7.52 -17.62 9.18
C SER A 156 -8.44 -16.72 10.02
N SER A 157 -9.64 -17.21 10.30
CA SER A 157 -10.59 -16.54 11.21
C SER A 157 -10.04 -16.36 12.62
N SER A 158 -9.07 -17.17 13.06
CA SER A 158 -8.40 -17.00 14.35
C SER A 158 -7.54 -15.73 14.40
N ILE A 159 -6.89 -15.37 13.29
CA ILE A 159 -6.09 -14.14 13.17
C ILE A 159 -7.04 -12.93 13.14
N MET A 160 -8.13 -13.04 12.38
CA MET A 160 -9.14 -11.98 12.32
C MET A 160 -9.74 -11.65 13.69
N LYS A 161 -10.00 -12.66 14.52
CA LYS A 161 -10.51 -12.48 15.89
C LYS A 161 -9.53 -11.83 16.86
N GLN A 162 -8.22 -11.80 16.57
CA GLN A 162 -7.25 -11.09 17.41
C GLN A 162 -7.29 -9.58 17.19
N TRP A 163 -7.92 -9.12 16.10
CA TRP A 163 -7.97 -7.71 15.70
C TRP A 163 -9.30 -7.03 16.04
N GLU A 164 -10.30 -7.79 16.50
CA GLU A 164 -11.58 -7.30 17.05
C GLU A 164 -11.46 -6.93 18.53
#